data_AF-A0A843V9I6-F1
#
_entry.id   AF-A0A843V9I6-F1
#
_cell.length_a   1.000
_cell.length_b   1.000
_cell.length_c   1.000
_cell.angle_alpha   90.00
_cell.angle_beta   90.00
_cell.angle_gamma   90.00
#
_symmetry.space_group_name_H-M   'P 1'
#
loop_
_entity.id
_entity.type
_entity.pdbx_description
1 polymer ?
#
loop_
_entity_poly.entity_id
_entity_poly.type
_entity_poly.pdbx_seq_one_letter_code
_entity_poly.pdbx_strand_id
1 'polypeptide(L)'
;LSVSQRLAGRRSNKKFPLPLGGARDGEDPMSNYSPDFTPQQIAAYLAEYGIATVSAEEIVRPTGDFVCCIYAGLLSFLDPLGNDDDEHIDFDALDVVENPDYHSESIRISNFYRKIRIILASIKVELELRDLLRPDPVRTVAILSTVLNFLMYRDEKLANLQPFVDQCNYDRQSELEAKIAELKREFVEHEIACEKEKPVVQELEAEVRVLKQTILDRNKEQAGLQTHYKRIKEKIDATNNKV
;
A
#
# COMPACT_ATOMS: atom_id res chain seq x y z
N LEU A 1 13.03 2.67 -9.58
CA LEU A 1 13.82 2.86 -8.35
C LEU A 1 12.90 3.42 -7.28
N SER A 2 12.64 2.63 -6.23
CA SER A 2 11.67 2.95 -5.17
C SER A 2 12.02 4.27 -4.46
N VAL A 3 10.98 5.07 -4.13
CA VAL A 3 11.09 6.33 -3.38
C VAL A 3 11.89 6.15 -2.09
N SER A 4 11.83 4.96 -1.48
CA SER A 4 12.57 4.58 -0.28
C SER A 4 14.10 4.60 -0.46
N GLN A 5 14.61 4.40 -1.68
CA GLN A 5 16.05 4.41 -1.94
C GLN A 5 16.66 5.81 -2.09
N ARG A 6 15.84 6.87 -2.26
CA ARG A 6 16.36 8.25 -2.31
C ARG A 6 16.58 8.87 -0.92
N LEU A 7 15.89 8.36 0.10
CA LEU A 7 15.93 8.92 1.46
C LEU A 7 17.13 8.42 2.30
N ALA A 8 17.73 7.28 1.94
CA ALA A 8 18.78 6.65 2.75
C ALA A 8 20.18 7.32 2.64
N GLY A 9 20.38 8.25 1.70
CA GLY A 9 21.71 8.80 1.37
C GLY A 9 22.08 10.14 2.01
N ARG A 10 21.18 10.84 2.71
CA ARG A 10 21.39 12.26 3.04
C ARG A 10 21.72 12.49 4.51
N ARG A 11 22.96 12.22 4.90
CA ARG A 11 23.54 12.78 6.14
C ARG A 11 24.34 14.04 5.81
N SER A 12 23.67 15.19 5.77
CA SER A 12 24.36 16.48 5.96
C SER A 12 24.33 16.80 7.45
N ASN A 13 25.47 16.60 8.10
CA ASN A 13 25.69 16.88 9.51
C ASN A 13 25.84 18.40 9.71
N LYS A 14 24.73 19.14 9.65
CA LYS A 14 24.70 20.55 10.06
C LYS A 14 23.73 20.69 11.23
N LYS A 15 24.28 20.77 12.45
CA LYS A 15 23.55 21.23 13.62
C LYS A 15 23.18 22.70 13.39
N PHE A 16 21.90 22.99 13.31
CA PHE A 16 21.37 24.36 13.30
C PHE A 16 20.45 24.57 14.50
N PRO A 17 20.43 25.79 15.07
CA PRO A 17 19.79 26.03 16.35
C PRO A 17 18.28 26.16 16.17
N LEU A 18 17.51 25.42 16.96
CA LEU A 18 16.15 25.81 17.35
C LEU A 18 16.09 25.81 18.88
N PRO A 19 15.84 26.97 19.53
CA PRO A 19 15.54 27.00 20.94
C PRO A 19 14.06 26.65 21.15
N LEU A 20 13.79 25.46 21.68
CA LEU A 20 12.53 25.15 22.34
C LEU A 20 12.64 25.62 23.78
N GLY A 21 12.20 26.84 24.08
CA GLY A 21 12.25 27.36 25.45
C GLY A 21 11.46 28.64 25.69
N GLY A 22 10.34 28.52 26.39
CA GLY A 22 9.79 29.53 27.31
C GLY A 22 9.09 30.75 26.68
N ALA A 23 7.77 30.70 26.63
CA ALA A 23 6.93 31.88 26.41
C ALA A 23 7.17 32.92 27.52
N ARG A 24 7.38 34.19 27.13
CA ARG A 24 7.15 35.36 27.97
C ARG A 24 6.10 36.23 27.26
N ASP A 25 5.14 36.69 28.06
CA ASP A 25 3.95 37.41 27.61
C ASP A 25 4.27 38.71 26.87
N GLY A 26 3.57 38.96 25.76
CA GLY A 26 3.33 40.32 25.25
C GLY A 26 3.84 40.69 23.87
N GLU A 27 4.50 39.80 23.13
CA GLU A 27 4.86 40.03 21.71
C GLU A 27 4.33 38.87 20.87
N ASP A 28 3.67 39.18 19.75
CA ASP A 28 3.15 38.19 18.79
C ASP A 28 4.32 37.32 18.28
N PRO A 29 4.53 36.10 18.81
CA PRO A 29 5.81 35.40 18.68
C PRO A 29 5.85 34.55 17.41
N MET A 30 5.18 34.97 16.34
CA MET A 30 5.05 34.17 15.12
C MET A 30 5.27 34.95 13.82
N SER A 31 5.47 36.26 13.85
CA SER A 31 5.56 37.05 12.62
C SER A 31 6.91 36.96 11.88
N ASN A 32 7.95 36.31 12.41
CA ASN A 32 9.30 36.39 11.80
C ASN A 32 10.24 35.18 12.01
N TYR A 33 9.73 33.94 11.97
CA TYR A 33 10.50 32.73 12.31
C TYR A 33 10.94 31.86 11.12
N SER A 34 10.99 32.40 9.90
CA SER A 34 11.61 31.68 8.77
C SER A 34 13.02 32.22 8.54
N PRO A 35 14.06 31.37 8.42
CA PRO A 35 15.39 31.83 8.06
C PRO A 35 15.36 32.46 6.67
N ASP A 36 15.99 33.64 6.52
CA ASP A 36 16.14 34.29 5.22
C ASP A 36 17.19 33.52 4.41
N PHE A 37 16.74 32.67 3.50
CA PHE A 37 17.62 31.98 2.57
C PHE A 37 18.01 32.92 1.42
N THR A 38 19.27 32.87 1.01
CA THR A 38 19.69 33.59 -0.19
C THR A 38 19.11 32.91 -1.44
N PRO A 39 18.91 33.63 -2.56
CA PRO A 39 18.45 33.04 -3.81
C PRO A 39 19.27 31.81 -4.26
N GLN A 40 20.59 31.80 -4.00
CA GLN A 40 21.46 30.66 -4.31
C GLN A 40 21.14 29.45 -3.43
N GLN A 41 20.87 29.67 -2.13
CA GLN A 41 20.48 28.60 -1.21
C GLN A 41 19.11 28.04 -1.59
N ILE A 42 18.15 28.92 -1.92
CA ILE A 42 16.81 28.51 -2.36
C ILE A 42 16.91 27.64 -3.61
N ALA A 43 17.66 28.07 -4.63
CA ALA A 43 17.87 27.29 -5.85
C ALA A 43 18.49 25.90 -5.55
N ALA A 44 19.51 25.86 -4.69
CA ALA A 44 20.16 24.62 -4.31
C ALA A 44 19.21 23.66 -3.59
N TYR A 45 18.43 24.15 -2.62
CA TYR A 45 17.47 23.32 -1.89
C TYR A 45 16.32 22.85 -2.77
N LEU A 46 15.76 23.71 -3.64
CA LEU A 46 14.71 23.31 -4.58
C LEU A 46 15.18 22.15 -5.49
N ALA A 47 16.43 22.20 -5.96
CA ALA A 47 17.03 21.13 -6.74
C ALA A 47 17.30 19.88 -5.89
N GLU A 48 17.77 20.05 -4.65
CA GLU A 48 18.00 18.94 -3.72
C GLU A 48 16.70 18.19 -3.40
N TYR A 49 15.60 18.91 -3.17
CA TYR A 49 14.27 18.32 -2.97
C TYR A 49 13.67 17.74 -4.26
N GLY A 50 14.24 18.03 -5.43
CA GLY A 50 13.73 17.60 -6.72
C GLY A 50 12.44 18.31 -7.12
N ILE A 51 12.18 19.50 -6.56
CA ILE A 51 10.99 20.31 -6.83
C ILE A 51 11.16 21.07 -8.14
N ALA A 52 12.29 21.74 -8.32
CA ALA A 52 12.62 22.46 -9.54
C ALA A 52 14.13 22.65 -9.68
N THR A 53 14.63 22.66 -10.91
CA THR A 53 16.03 23.04 -11.21
C THR A 53 16.02 24.46 -11.75
N VAL A 54 16.47 25.42 -10.93
CA VAL A 54 16.35 26.86 -11.22
C VAL A 54 17.65 27.59 -10.93
N SER A 55 17.85 28.74 -11.57
CA SER A 55 18.96 29.64 -11.30
C SER A 55 18.62 30.67 -10.21
N ALA A 56 19.65 31.21 -9.55
CA ALA A 56 19.47 32.30 -8.58
C ALA A 56 18.92 33.58 -9.22
N GLU A 57 19.18 33.81 -10.52
CA GLU A 57 18.70 34.99 -11.24
C GLU A 57 17.19 34.98 -11.46
N GLU A 58 16.60 33.81 -11.71
CA GLU A 58 15.16 33.63 -11.86
C GLU A 58 14.43 33.86 -10.53
N ILE A 59 15.08 33.59 -9.39
CA ILE A 59 14.53 33.89 -8.06
C ILE A 59 14.59 35.41 -7.78
N VAL A 60 15.64 36.10 -8.22
CA VAL A 60 15.77 37.56 -8.06
C VAL A 60 14.81 38.32 -8.98
N ARG A 61 14.45 37.73 -10.13
CA ARG A 61 13.50 38.30 -11.10
C ARG A 61 12.43 37.26 -11.45
N PRO A 62 11.53 36.95 -10.50
CA PRO A 62 10.53 35.91 -10.70
C PRO A 62 9.54 36.35 -11.80
N THR A 63 9.18 35.41 -12.66
CA THR A 63 8.07 35.54 -13.60
C THR A 63 6.88 34.71 -13.10
N GLY A 64 5.67 35.00 -13.58
CA GLY A 64 4.50 34.22 -13.17
C GLY A 64 4.65 32.73 -13.52
N ASP A 65 5.09 32.45 -14.75
CA ASP A 65 5.36 31.08 -15.20
C ASP A 65 6.40 30.37 -14.32
N PHE A 66 7.46 31.08 -13.92
CA PHE A 66 8.49 30.55 -13.03
C PHE A 66 7.93 30.13 -11.67
N VAL A 67 7.14 31.00 -11.03
CA VAL A 67 6.55 30.72 -9.72
C VAL A 67 5.50 29.59 -9.82
N CYS A 68 4.69 29.58 -10.87
CA CYS A 68 3.76 28.51 -11.16
C CYS A 68 4.47 27.15 -11.32
N CYS A 69 5.60 27.09 -12.03
CA CYS A 69 6.40 25.88 -12.16
C CYS A 69 6.90 25.36 -10.81
N ILE A 70 7.40 26.24 -9.94
CA ILE A 70 7.87 25.84 -8.60
C ILE A 70 6.70 25.30 -7.76
N TYR A 71 5.56 25.99 -7.76
CA TYR A 71 4.40 25.56 -7.00
C TYR A 71 3.75 24.28 -7.53
N ALA A 72 3.77 24.05 -8.84
CA ALA A 72 3.39 22.77 -9.43
C ALA A 72 4.32 21.64 -8.94
N GLY A 73 5.64 21.87 -8.97
CA GLY A 73 6.62 20.93 -8.42
C GLY A 73 6.40 20.66 -6.92
N LEU A 74 6.05 21.69 -6.14
CA LEU A 74 5.76 21.56 -4.72
C LEU A 74 4.49 20.72 -4.48
N LEU A 75 3.44 20.95 -5.25
CA LEU A 75 2.21 20.15 -5.21
C LEU A 75 2.52 18.68 -5.47
N SER A 76 3.24 18.37 -6.55
CA SER A 76 3.64 16.99 -6.87
C SER A 76 4.55 16.36 -5.81
N PHE A 77 5.39 17.15 -5.13
CA PHE A 77 6.28 16.66 -4.08
C PHE A 77 5.53 16.34 -2.78
N LEU A 78 4.60 17.21 -2.37
CA LEU A 78 3.87 17.07 -1.11
C LEU A 78 2.67 16.14 -1.22
N ASP A 79 2.08 16.05 -2.41
CA ASP A 79 0.93 15.21 -2.71
C ASP A 79 1.22 14.31 -3.93
N PRO A 80 2.11 13.30 -3.79
CA PRO A 80 2.49 12.42 -4.89
C PRO A 80 1.38 11.45 -5.32
N LEU A 81 0.33 11.32 -4.51
CA LEU A 81 -0.88 10.56 -4.83
C LEU A 81 -2.02 11.49 -5.29
N GLY A 82 -1.73 12.77 -5.51
CA GLY A 82 -2.71 13.82 -5.75
C GLY A 82 -3.78 13.34 -6.72
N ASN A 83 -5.03 13.42 -6.27
CA ASN A 83 -6.14 12.76 -6.93
C ASN A 83 -6.25 13.23 -8.39
N ASP A 84 -6.08 12.32 -9.35
CA ASP A 84 -6.49 12.51 -10.74
C ASP A 84 -8.00 12.87 -10.84
N ASP A 85 -8.76 12.65 -9.76
CA ASP A 85 -10.18 13.02 -9.63
C ASP A 85 -10.45 14.53 -9.74
N ASP A 86 -9.45 15.41 -9.57
CA ASP A 86 -9.65 16.84 -9.80
C ASP A 86 -9.80 17.20 -11.29
N GLU A 87 -9.45 16.32 -12.24
CA GLU A 87 -9.86 16.48 -13.65
C GLU A 87 -11.35 16.18 -13.85
N HIS A 88 -11.99 15.48 -12.90
CA HIS A 88 -13.39 15.09 -12.95
C HIS A 88 -14.34 15.98 -12.13
N ILE A 89 -13.83 16.85 -11.25
CA ILE A 89 -14.67 17.71 -10.39
C ILE A 89 -15.28 18.92 -11.13
N ASP A 90 -14.88 19.24 -12.36
CA ASP A 90 -15.35 20.45 -13.06
C ASP A 90 -16.38 20.26 -14.18
N PHE A 91 -16.84 19.04 -14.46
CA PHE A 91 -17.92 18.87 -15.45
C PHE A 91 -19.25 19.48 -14.97
N ASP A 92 -19.55 19.35 -13.68
CA ASP A 92 -20.76 19.95 -13.06
C ASP A 92 -20.71 21.49 -13.03
N ALA A 93 -19.51 22.09 -13.01
CA ALA A 93 -19.34 23.54 -13.06
C ALA A 93 -19.44 24.09 -14.50
N LEU A 94 -18.99 23.33 -15.49
CA LEU A 94 -19.09 23.69 -16.91
C LEU A 94 -20.53 23.66 -17.43
N ASP A 95 -21.41 22.85 -16.85
CA ASP A 95 -22.85 22.83 -17.15
C ASP A 95 -23.59 24.11 -16.70
N VAL A 96 -22.98 24.91 -15.80
CA VAL A 96 -23.55 26.15 -15.25
C VAL A 96 -23.04 27.40 -16.01
N VAL A 97 -21.94 27.28 -16.75
CA VAL A 97 -21.27 28.43 -17.39
C VAL A 97 -21.62 28.52 -18.88
N GLU A 98 -22.14 29.67 -19.32
CA GLU A 98 -22.36 29.93 -20.74
C GLU A 98 -21.03 29.93 -21.51
N ASN A 99 -20.88 29.03 -22.49
CA ASN A 99 -19.68 28.84 -23.32
C ASN A 99 -18.45 28.29 -22.55
N PRO A 100 -18.51 27.02 -22.08
CA PRO A 100 -17.50 26.39 -21.23
C PRO A 100 -16.07 26.43 -21.81
N ASP A 101 -15.91 26.36 -23.13
CA ASP A 101 -14.61 26.36 -23.79
C ASP A 101 -13.78 27.64 -23.50
N TYR A 102 -14.43 28.79 -23.36
CA TYR A 102 -13.76 30.06 -23.07
C TYR A 102 -13.30 30.18 -21.62
N HIS A 103 -13.82 29.35 -20.73
CA HIS A 103 -13.53 29.39 -19.29
C HIS A 103 -12.55 28.31 -18.85
N SER A 104 -12.20 27.36 -19.72
CA SER A 104 -11.26 26.28 -19.46
C SER A 104 -9.96 26.76 -18.81
N GLU A 105 -9.29 27.77 -19.36
CA GLU A 105 -8.04 28.30 -18.79
C GLU A 105 -8.23 28.99 -17.43
N SER A 106 -9.34 29.73 -17.27
CA SER A 106 -9.64 30.43 -16.01
C SER A 106 -9.92 29.45 -14.87
N ILE A 107 -10.63 28.37 -15.19
CA ILE A 107 -10.94 27.28 -14.26
C ILE A 107 -9.64 26.57 -13.84
N ARG A 108 -8.77 26.24 -14.81
CA ARG A 108 -7.45 25.64 -14.54
C ARG A 108 -6.63 26.48 -13.56
N ILE A 109 -6.47 27.78 -13.83
CA ILE A 109 -5.70 28.68 -12.97
C ILE A 109 -6.35 28.85 -11.59
N SER A 110 -7.68 28.97 -11.52
CA SER A 110 -8.43 29.06 -10.26
C SER A 110 -8.21 27.83 -9.38
N ASN A 111 -8.30 26.63 -9.96
CA ASN A 111 -8.05 25.38 -9.25
C ASN A 111 -6.62 25.25 -8.79
N PHE A 112 -5.66 25.59 -9.66
CA PHE A 112 -4.26 25.61 -9.29
C PHE A 112 -4.01 26.54 -8.10
N TYR A 113 -4.51 27.79 -8.16
CA TYR A 113 -4.43 28.76 -7.07
C TYR A 113 -5.07 28.23 -5.78
N ARG A 114 -6.26 27.63 -5.86
CA ARG A 114 -6.96 27.04 -4.71
C ARG A 114 -6.10 25.98 -4.04
N LYS A 115 -5.54 25.03 -4.81
CA LYS A 115 -4.72 23.93 -4.26
C LYS A 115 -3.46 24.45 -3.57
N ILE A 116 -2.69 25.29 -4.24
CA ILE A 116 -1.45 25.83 -3.65
C ILE A 116 -1.75 26.71 -2.43
N ARG A 117 -2.84 27.49 -2.47
CA ARG A 117 -3.24 28.33 -1.33
C ARG A 117 -3.59 27.49 -0.11
N ILE A 118 -4.24 26.35 -0.26
CA ILE A 118 -4.55 25.44 0.86
C ILE A 118 -3.25 24.91 1.49
N ILE A 119 -2.29 24.46 0.66
CA ILE A 119 -1.00 23.98 1.14
C ILE A 119 -0.23 25.09 1.86
N LEU A 120 -0.12 26.28 1.26
CA LEU A 120 0.60 27.40 1.86
C LEU A 120 -0.08 27.90 3.13
N ALA A 121 -1.41 27.91 3.19
CA ALA A 121 -2.14 28.25 4.41
C ALA A 121 -1.86 27.28 5.56
N SER A 122 -1.63 25.99 5.28
CA SER A 122 -1.26 25.00 6.30
C SER A 122 0.07 25.30 7.00
N ILE A 123 0.96 26.04 6.33
CA ILE A 123 2.23 26.54 6.87
C ILE A 123 2.18 28.03 7.23
N LYS A 124 0.96 28.59 7.36
CA LYS A 124 0.69 29.99 7.72
C LYS A 124 1.23 31.02 6.72
N VAL A 125 1.31 30.64 5.45
CA VAL A 125 1.62 31.56 4.35
C VAL A 125 0.34 31.89 3.59
N GLU A 126 -0.05 33.16 3.61
CA GLU A 126 -1.18 33.64 2.81
C GLU A 126 -0.71 33.95 1.39
N LEU A 127 -1.20 33.18 0.41
CA LEU A 127 -0.92 33.40 -1.00
C LEU A 127 -2.00 34.28 -1.64
N GLU A 128 -1.59 35.37 -2.28
CA GLU A 128 -2.45 36.23 -3.08
C GLU A 128 -2.36 35.83 -4.56
N LEU A 129 -3.43 36.06 -5.33
CA LEU A 129 -3.39 35.79 -6.77
C LEU A 129 -2.30 36.62 -7.49
N ARG A 130 -1.98 37.81 -6.97
CA ARG A 130 -0.86 38.64 -7.45
C ARG A 130 0.47 37.92 -7.37
N ASP A 131 0.68 37.05 -6.38
CA ASP A 131 1.93 36.31 -6.21
C ASP A 131 2.16 35.28 -7.32
N LEU A 132 1.08 34.86 -8.00
CA LEU A 132 1.16 34.02 -9.19
C LEU A 132 1.31 34.84 -10.47
N LEU A 133 0.52 35.89 -10.62
CA LEU A 133 0.44 36.63 -11.89
C LEU A 133 1.57 37.66 -12.07
N ARG A 134 2.00 38.28 -10.97
CA ARG A 134 3.01 39.35 -10.93
C ARG A 134 3.83 39.22 -9.64
N PRO A 135 4.67 38.19 -9.54
CA PRO A 135 5.42 37.90 -8.33
C PRO A 135 6.36 39.05 -7.98
N ASP A 136 6.32 39.48 -6.72
CA ASP A 136 7.29 40.41 -6.15
C ASP A 136 8.55 39.63 -5.70
N PRO A 137 9.77 40.07 -6.06
CA PRO A 137 10.99 39.36 -5.71
C PRO A 137 11.17 39.10 -4.22
N VAL A 138 10.91 40.11 -3.38
CA VAL A 138 11.13 40.03 -1.93
C VAL A 138 10.13 39.05 -1.31
N ARG A 139 8.86 39.20 -1.70
CA ARG A 139 7.78 38.31 -1.23
C ARG A 139 7.96 36.88 -1.71
N THR A 140 8.41 36.67 -2.95
CA THR A 140 8.68 35.33 -3.50
C THR A 140 9.78 34.64 -2.68
N VAL A 141 10.88 35.34 -2.40
CA VAL A 141 11.97 34.82 -1.56
C VAL A 141 11.46 34.46 -0.16
N ALA A 142 10.63 35.31 0.45
CA ALA A 142 10.06 35.03 1.77
C ALA A 142 9.18 33.77 1.76
N ILE A 143 8.24 33.65 0.80
CA ILE A 143 7.36 32.49 0.66
C ILE A 143 8.18 31.21 0.46
N LEU A 144 9.14 31.23 -0.48
CA LEU A 144 9.99 30.08 -0.75
C LEU A 144 10.84 29.71 0.45
N SER A 145 11.32 30.69 1.21
CA SER A 145 12.10 30.44 2.42
C SER A 145 11.28 29.75 3.50
N THR A 146 10.03 30.19 3.71
CA THR A 146 9.10 29.52 4.62
C THR A 146 8.75 28.10 4.17
N VAL A 147 8.51 27.90 2.88
CA VAL A 147 8.28 26.56 2.30
C VAL A 147 9.47 25.65 2.57
N LEU A 148 10.70 26.08 2.26
CA LEU A 148 11.90 25.29 2.48
C LEU A 148 12.12 24.96 3.96
N ASN A 149 11.90 25.93 4.85
CA ASN A 149 11.96 25.71 6.29
C ASN A 149 10.97 24.62 6.74
N PHE A 150 9.74 24.64 6.21
CA PHE A 150 8.77 23.58 6.46
C PHE A 150 9.25 22.22 5.92
N LEU A 151 9.81 22.15 4.72
CA LEU A 151 10.32 20.90 4.15
C LEU A 151 11.45 20.30 5.01
N MET A 152 12.36 21.15 5.50
CA MET A 152 13.42 20.71 6.42
C MET A 152 12.85 20.19 7.74
N TYR A 153 11.87 20.89 8.31
CA TYR A 153 11.16 20.42 9.51
C TYR A 153 10.47 19.07 9.26
N ARG A 154 9.79 18.93 8.12
CA ARG A 154 9.13 17.69 7.71
C ARG A 154 10.13 16.54 7.62
N ASP A 155 11.29 16.74 7.02
CA ASP A 155 12.34 15.71 6.92
C ASP A 155 12.82 15.26 8.30
N GLU A 156 13.06 16.20 9.21
CA GLU A 156 13.43 15.88 10.60
C GLU A 156 12.33 15.04 11.29
N LYS A 157 11.06 15.41 11.11
CA LYS A 157 9.95 14.64 11.70
C LYS A 157 9.76 13.28 11.06
N LEU A 158 9.90 13.16 9.75
CA LEU A 158 9.86 11.86 9.06
C LEU A 158 11.02 10.97 9.50
N ALA A 159 12.23 11.52 9.68
CA ALA A 159 13.36 10.77 10.21
C ALA A 159 13.10 10.23 11.63
N ASN A 160 12.41 11.00 12.48
CA ASN A 160 11.99 10.54 13.81
C ASN A 160 10.92 9.45 13.76
N LEU A 161 10.10 9.43 12.71
CA LEU A 161 9.07 8.40 12.48
C LEU A 161 9.63 7.14 11.80
N GLN A 162 10.80 7.23 11.16
CA GLN A 162 11.43 6.13 10.44
C GLN A 162 11.51 4.82 11.24
N PRO A 163 11.86 4.80 12.55
CA PRO A 163 11.91 3.56 13.32
C PRO A 163 10.56 2.85 13.46
N PHE A 164 9.44 3.58 13.39
CA PHE A 164 8.10 2.99 13.41
C PHE A 164 7.73 2.43 12.04
N VAL A 165 8.13 3.13 10.97
CA VAL A 165 7.97 2.63 9.59
C VAL A 165 8.80 1.36 9.39
N ASP A 166 10.02 1.31 9.91
CA ASP A 166 10.89 0.13 9.82
C ASP A 166 10.35 -1.06 10.64
N GLN A 167 9.58 -0.80 11.71
CA GLN A 167 8.85 -1.83 12.45
C GLN A 167 7.64 -2.37 11.68
N CYS A 168 7.07 -1.60 10.74
CA CYS A 168 6.05 -2.09 9.82
C CYS A 168 6.71 -3.08 8.85
N ASN A 169 6.67 -4.36 9.22
CA ASN A 169 7.27 -5.43 8.44
C ASN A 169 6.36 -5.82 7.26
N TYR A 170 6.32 -4.96 6.25
CA TYR A 170 5.58 -5.18 5.00
C TYR A 170 6.00 -6.50 4.33
N ASP A 171 7.28 -6.85 4.41
CA ASP A 171 7.79 -8.12 3.89
C ASP A 171 7.14 -9.30 4.61
N ARG A 172 7.04 -9.24 5.94
CA ARG A 172 6.35 -10.28 6.72
C ARG A 172 4.86 -10.36 6.41
N GLN A 173 4.21 -9.23 6.17
CA GLN A 173 2.80 -9.24 5.75
C GLN A 173 2.65 -9.98 4.42
N SER A 174 3.46 -9.65 3.42
CA SER A 174 3.47 -10.29 2.11
C SER A 174 3.79 -11.80 2.20
N GLU A 175 4.77 -12.19 3.02
CA GLU A 175 5.08 -13.61 3.29
C GLU A 175 3.90 -14.37 3.89
N LEU A 176 3.19 -13.76 4.84
CA LEU A 176 2.03 -14.38 5.49
C LEU A 176 0.86 -14.50 4.51
N GLU A 177 0.62 -13.49 3.69
CA GLU A 177 -0.38 -13.53 2.63
C GLU A 177 -0.10 -14.63 1.61
N ALA A 178 1.17 -14.80 1.19
CA ALA A 178 1.60 -15.89 0.33
C ALA A 178 1.37 -17.27 0.97
N LYS A 179 1.72 -17.43 2.26
CA LYS A 179 1.46 -18.68 3.00
C LYS A 179 -0.02 -18.99 3.14
N ILE A 180 -0.85 -17.97 3.37
CA ILE A 180 -2.30 -18.13 3.42
C ILE A 180 -2.83 -18.62 2.07
N ALA A 181 -2.34 -18.05 0.96
CA ALA A 181 -2.73 -18.47 -0.38
C ALA A 181 -2.30 -19.92 -0.67
N GLU A 182 -1.08 -20.31 -0.27
CA GLU A 182 -0.57 -21.67 -0.44
C GLU A 182 -1.38 -22.69 0.37
N LEU A 183 -1.63 -22.43 1.66
CA LEU A 183 -2.43 -23.32 2.51
C LEU A 183 -3.87 -23.46 2.00
N LYS A 184 -4.47 -22.38 1.48
CA LYS A 184 -5.80 -22.45 0.86
C LYS A 184 -5.81 -23.35 -0.37
N ARG A 185 -4.76 -23.30 -1.21
CA ARG A 185 -4.61 -24.21 -2.36
C ARG A 185 -4.50 -25.66 -1.90
N GLU A 186 -3.64 -25.94 -0.92
CA GLU A 186 -3.46 -27.30 -0.37
C GLU A 186 -4.74 -27.85 0.25
N PHE A 187 -5.51 -27.02 0.96
CA PHE A 187 -6.79 -27.42 1.53
C PHE A 187 -7.77 -27.88 0.43
N VAL A 188 -7.89 -27.11 -0.64
CA VAL A 188 -8.76 -27.46 -1.78
C VAL A 188 -8.28 -28.73 -2.48
N GLU A 189 -6.96 -28.88 -2.68
CA GLU A 189 -6.39 -30.09 -3.29
C GLU A 189 -6.67 -31.34 -2.45
N HIS A 190 -6.52 -31.25 -1.14
CA HIS A 190 -6.82 -32.33 -0.21
C HIS A 190 -8.31 -32.67 -0.20
N GLU A 191 -9.19 -31.67 -0.19
CA GLU A 191 -10.64 -31.87 -0.27
C GLU A 191 -11.03 -32.62 -1.55
N ILE A 192 -10.47 -32.21 -2.69
CA ILE A 192 -10.67 -32.91 -3.98
C ILE A 192 -10.15 -34.35 -3.92
N ALA A 193 -8.99 -34.59 -3.31
CA ALA A 193 -8.43 -35.93 -3.17
C ALA A 193 -9.33 -36.84 -2.31
N CYS A 194 -9.81 -36.34 -1.17
CA CYS A 194 -10.76 -37.06 -0.32
C CYS A 194 -12.07 -37.38 -1.04
N GLU A 195 -12.65 -36.43 -1.79
CA GLU A 195 -13.88 -36.70 -2.55
C GLU A 195 -13.67 -37.78 -3.63
N LYS A 196 -12.49 -37.83 -4.25
CA LYS A 196 -12.14 -38.88 -5.23
C LYS A 196 -11.90 -40.25 -4.59
N GLU A 197 -11.41 -40.29 -3.36
CA GLU A 197 -11.13 -41.54 -2.63
C GLU A 197 -12.40 -42.17 -2.03
N LYS A 198 -13.40 -41.36 -1.63
CA LYS A 198 -14.68 -41.83 -1.08
C LYS A 198 -15.35 -42.98 -1.88
N PRO A 199 -15.54 -42.90 -3.21
CA PRO A 199 -16.18 -43.99 -3.95
C PRO A 199 -15.35 -45.27 -3.95
N VAL A 200 -14.01 -45.16 -4.03
CA VAL A 200 -13.10 -46.31 -4.02
C VAL A 200 -13.18 -47.04 -2.66
N VAL A 201 -13.20 -46.28 -1.56
CA VAL A 201 -13.38 -46.85 -0.21
C VAL A 201 -14.73 -47.54 -0.08
N GLN A 202 -15.82 -46.93 -0.57
CA GLN A 202 -17.14 -47.54 -0.54
C GLN A 202 -17.23 -48.85 -1.33
N GLU A 203 -16.57 -48.91 -2.50
CA GLU A 203 -16.48 -50.11 -3.33
C GLU A 203 -15.70 -51.22 -2.63
N LEU A 204 -14.50 -50.91 -2.12
CA LEU A 204 -13.67 -51.85 -1.35
C LEU A 204 -14.40 -52.37 -0.11
N GLU A 205 -15.11 -51.51 0.62
CA GLU A 205 -15.92 -51.92 1.77
C GLU A 205 -17.05 -52.87 1.36
N ALA A 206 -17.68 -52.64 0.19
CA ALA A 206 -18.70 -53.53 -0.34
C ALA A 206 -18.11 -54.90 -0.71
N GLU A 207 -16.95 -54.93 -1.37
CA GLU A 207 -16.24 -56.16 -1.71
C GLU A 207 -15.83 -56.93 -0.45
N VAL A 208 -15.29 -56.25 0.56
CA VAL A 208 -14.95 -56.85 1.86
C VAL A 208 -16.18 -57.47 2.53
N ARG A 209 -17.35 -56.81 2.46
CA ARG A 209 -18.61 -57.39 3.00
C ARG A 209 -19.01 -58.67 2.26
N VAL A 210 -18.93 -58.68 0.92
CA VAL A 210 -19.24 -59.85 0.09
C VAL A 210 -18.28 -61.01 0.37
N LEU A 211 -16.97 -60.72 0.45
CA LEU A 211 -15.95 -61.72 0.75
C LEU A 211 -16.14 -62.32 2.15
N LYS A 212 -16.41 -61.49 3.16
CA LYS A 212 -16.73 -61.97 4.53
C LYS A 212 -17.95 -62.89 4.53
N GLN A 213 -19.01 -62.54 3.80
CA GLN A 213 -20.20 -63.38 3.68
C GLN A 213 -19.88 -64.71 2.99
N THR A 214 -19.10 -64.67 1.90
CA THR A 214 -18.68 -65.87 1.17
C THR A 214 -17.88 -66.82 2.06
N ILE A 215 -16.95 -66.30 2.87
CA ILE A 215 -16.18 -67.10 3.83
C ILE A 215 -17.11 -67.79 4.83
N LEU A 216 -18.10 -67.06 5.38
CA LEU A 216 -19.07 -67.63 6.31
C LEU A 216 -19.87 -68.77 5.68
N ASP A 217 -20.34 -68.59 4.44
CA ASP A 217 -21.15 -69.59 3.76
C ASP A 217 -20.33 -70.82 3.37
N ARG A 218 -19.10 -70.63 2.86
CA ARG A 218 -18.15 -71.73 2.60
C ARG A 218 -17.78 -72.50 3.86
N ASN A 219 -17.59 -71.82 4.99
CA ASN A 219 -17.33 -72.49 6.27
C ASN A 219 -18.52 -73.36 6.71
N LYS A 220 -19.76 -72.91 6.49
CA LYS A 220 -20.97 -73.73 6.75
C LYS A 220 -21.04 -74.94 5.83
N GLU A 221 -20.79 -74.76 4.53
CA GLU A 221 -20.75 -75.86 3.56
C GLU A 221 -19.69 -76.90 3.94
N GLN A 222 -18.49 -76.45 4.29
CA GLN A 222 -17.40 -77.31 4.73
C GLN A 222 -17.77 -78.10 5.99
N ALA A 223 -18.39 -77.45 7.00
CA ALA A 223 -18.86 -78.14 8.20
C ALA A 223 -19.95 -79.20 7.89
N GLY A 224 -20.86 -78.90 6.96
CA GLY A 224 -21.87 -79.82 6.47
C GLY A 224 -21.27 -81.04 5.77
N LEU A 225 -20.31 -80.82 4.87
CA LEU A 225 -19.59 -81.88 4.16
C LEU A 225 -18.77 -82.76 5.11
N GLN A 226 -18.09 -82.18 6.10
CA GLN A 226 -17.38 -82.94 7.14
C GLN A 226 -18.32 -83.85 7.93
N THR A 227 -19.50 -83.34 8.29
CA THR A 227 -20.54 -84.13 8.98
C THR A 227 -21.03 -85.29 8.09
N HIS A 228 -21.26 -85.02 6.80
CA HIS A 228 -21.69 -86.04 5.85
C HIS A 228 -20.62 -87.12 5.61
N TYR A 229 -19.37 -86.70 5.45
CA TYR A 229 -18.22 -87.60 5.33
C TYR A 229 -18.08 -88.51 6.56
N LYS A 230 -18.19 -87.94 7.77
CA LYS A 230 -18.16 -88.72 9.02
C LYS A 230 -19.27 -89.77 9.04
N ARG A 231 -20.49 -89.41 8.65
CA ARG A 231 -21.64 -90.33 8.58
C ARG A 231 -21.44 -91.45 7.55
N ILE A 232 -20.87 -91.15 6.38
CA ILE A 232 -20.54 -92.18 5.38
C ILE A 232 -19.47 -93.12 5.93
N LYS A 233 -18.41 -92.57 6.53
CA LYS A 233 -17.34 -93.36 7.13
C LYS A 233 -17.87 -94.32 8.19
N GLU A 234 -18.72 -93.83 9.10
CA GLU A 234 -19.39 -94.66 10.11
C GLU A 234 -20.23 -95.79 9.49
N LYS A 235 -20.93 -95.52 8.37
CA LYS A 235 -21.67 -96.56 7.63
C LYS A 235 -20.75 -97.60 7.01
N ILE A 236 -19.64 -97.18 6.38
CA ILE A 236 -18.65 -98.08 5.77
C ILE A 236 -18.04 -99.01 6.84
N ASP A 237 -17.61 -98.43 7.96
CA ASP A 237 -17.06 -99.20 9.09
C ASP A 237 -18.10 -100.18 9.65
N ALA A 238 -19.38 -99.79 9.73
CA ALA A 238 -20.46 -100.68 10.16
C ALA A 238 -20.78 -101.81 9.16
N THR A 239 -20.58 -101.61 7.85
CA THR A 239 -20.70 -102.67 6.84
C THR A 239 -19.50 -103.60 6.80
N ASN A 240 -18.27 -103.07 6.97
CA ASN A 240 -17.06 -103.90 7.03
C ASN A 240 -17.00 -104.78 8.28
N ASN A 241 -17.61 -104.36 9.40
CA ASN A 241 -17.74 -105.18 10.60
C ASN A 241 -18.88 -106.24 10.52
N LYS A 242 -19.63 -106.31 9.41
CA LYS A 242 -20.74 -107.25 9.19
C LYS A 242 -20.46 -108.31 8.12
N VAL A 243 -19.26 -108.31 7.53
CA VAL A 243 -18.74 -109.33 6.62
C VAL A 243 -17.67 -110.13 7.37
#